data_AF-A0A5C9BY33-F1
#
_entry.id   AF-A0A5C9BY33-F1
#
_cell.length_a   1.000
_cell.length_b   1.000
_cell.length_c   1.000
_cell.angle_alpha   90.00
_cell.angle_beta   90.00
_cell.angle_gamma   90.00
#
_symmetry.space_group_name_H-M   'P 1'
#
loop_
_entity.id
_entity.type
_entity.pdbx_description
1 polymer ?
#
loop_
_entity_poly.entity_id
_entity_poly.type
_entity_poly.pdbx_seq_one_letter_code
_entity_poly.pdbx_strand_id
1 'polypeptide(L)'
;MLTNITPEEAQLIQRLRKAKSEAEASKIIETTFNEIAHQANQEEYLNSFATKMNQQLGSINPLYIEDADEWNMIQASKVLFYRIGCKYSAVVH
;
A
#
# COMPACT_ATOMS: atom_id res chain seq x y z
N MET A 1 17.06 9.24 3.24
CA MET A 1 17.34 7.90 3.79
C MET A 1 16.74 6.89 2.83
N LEU A 2 17.50 5.88 2.38
CA LEU A 2 16.94 4.74 1.67
C LEU A 2 16.13 3.95 2.70
N THR A 3 14.82 4.12 2.71
CA THR A 3 13.92 3.32 3.53
C THR A 3 14.01 1.89 3.02
N ASN A 4 14.76 1.04 3.73
CA ASN A 4 14.81 -0.39 3.45
C ASN A 4 13.38 -0.94 3.41
N ILE A 5 12.97 -1.41 2.23
CA ILE A 5 11.70 -2.09 2.03
C ILE A 5 11.80 -3.45 2.72
N THR A 6 10.86 -3.78 3.60
CA THR A 6 10.79 -5.14 4.15
C THR A 6 10.34 -6.11 3.06
N PRO A 7 10.70 -7.39 3.13
CA PRO A 7 10.22 -8.38 2.17
C PRO A 7 8.69 -8.40 2.01
N GLU A 8 7.95 -8.13 3.09
CA GLU A 8 6.49 -8.08 3.11
C GLU A 8 5.95 -6.87 2.32
N GLU A 9 6.55 -5.69 2.50
CA GLU A 9 6.20 -4.48 1.76
C GLU A 9 6.49 -4.63 0.25
N ALA A 10 7.62 -5.25 -0.11
CA ALA A 10 7.95 -5.54 -1.51
C ALA A 10 6.92 -6.50 -2.14
N GLN A 11 6.55 -7.56 -1.42
CA GLN A 11 5.54 -8.52 -1.86
C GLN A 11 4.17 -7.85 -2.03
N LEU A 12 3.80 -6.95 -1.14
CA LEU A 12 2.55 -6.20 -1.25
C LEU A 12 2.52 -5.33 -2.51
N ILE A 13 3.58 -4.58 -2.80
CA ILE A 13 3.68 -3.80 -4.04
C ILE A 13 3.56 -4.71 -5.26
N GLN A 14 4.23 -5.86 -5.27
CA GLN A 14 4.12 -6.81 -6.38
C GLN A 14 2.71 -7.39 -6.54
N ARG A 15 1.98 -7.63 -5.44
CA ARG A 15 0.58 -8.08 -5.49
C ARG A 15 -0.33 -7.01 -6.08
N LEU A 16 -0.13 -5.74 -5.71
CA LEU A 16 -0.90 -4.61 -6.23
C LEU A 16 -0.65 -4.39 -7.72
N ARG A 17 0.62 -4.50 -8.16
CA ARG A 17 0.97 -4.43 -9.59
C ARG A 17 0.29 -5.51 -10.42
N LYS A 18 -0.04 -6.64 -9.82
CA LYS A 18 -0.71 -7.78 -10.47
C LYS A 18 -2.23 -7.80 -10.27
N ALA A 19 -2.79 -6.85 -9.53
CA ALA A 19 -4.23 -6.79 -9.32
C ALA A 19 -4.94 -6.45 -10.63
N LYS A 20 -6.04 -7.15 -10.92
CA LYS A 20 -6.81 -7.01 -12.17
C LYS A 20 -7.93 -5.99 -12.07
N SER A 21 -8.17 -5.45 -10.87
CA SER A 21 -9.22 -4.46 -10.62
C SER A 21 -8.94 -3.68 -9.34
N GLU A 22 -9.53 -2.49 -9.23
CA GLU A 22 -9.48 -1.69 -8.00
C GLU A 22 -10.12 -2.42 -6.81
N ALA A 23 -11.16 -3.22 -7.05
CA ALA A 23 -11.79 -4.04 -6.02
C ALA A 23 -10.84 -5.10 -5.45
N GLU A 24 -10.05 -5.73 -6.32
CA GLU A 24 -9.01 -6.68 -5.90
C GLU A 24 -7.88 -5.97 -5.13
N ALA A 25 -7.40 -4.84 -5.64
CA ALA A 25 -6.40 -4.03 -4.94
C ALA A 25 -6.90 -3.58 -3.56
N SER A 26 -8.14 -3.09 -3.46
CA SER A 26 -8.77 -2.70 -2.20
C SER A 26 -8.82 -3.88 -1.21
N LYS A 27 -9.20 -5.07 -1.68
CA LYS A 27 -9.24 -6.27 -0.84
C LYS A 27 -7.85 -6.67 -0.36
N ILE A 28 -6.84 -6.63 -1.22
CA ILE A 28 -5.44 -6.91 -0.84
C ILE A 28 -5.00 -5.97 0.28
N ILE A 29 -5.23 -4.67 0.12
CA ILE A 29 -4.84 -3.64 1.10
C ILE A 29 -5.60 -3.85 2.41
N GLU A 30 -6.92 -4.03 2.35
CA GLU A 30 -7.77 -4.20 3.54
C GLU A 30 -7.44 -5.48 4.30
N THR A 31 -7.10 -6.58 3.62
CA THR A 31 -6.60 -7.79 4.26
C THR A 31 -5.28 -7.54 4.97
N THR A 32 -4.33 -6.84 4.35
CA THR A 32 -3.05 -6.53 5.01
C THR A 32 -3.22 -5.62 6.23
N PHE A 33 -4.06 -4.60 6.15
CA PHE A 33 -4.37 -3.77 7.31
C PHE A 33 -5.03 -4.57 8.43
N ASN A 34 -5.97 -5.47 8.11
CA ASN A 34 -6.57 -6.36 9.11
C ASN A 34 -5.54 -7.28 9.78
N GLU A 35 -4.64 -7.89 9.00
CA GLU A 35 -3.59 -8.76 9.52
C GLU A 35 -2.68 -8.02 10.49
N ILE A 36 -2.24 -6.82 10.13
CA ILE A 36 -1.43 -5.96 11.00
C ILE A 36 -2.24 -5.53 12.23
N ALA A 37 -3.50 -5.16 12.02
CA ALA A 37 -4.45 -4.79 13.07
C ALA A 37 -4.89 -5.98 13.95
N HIS A 38 -4.30 -7.17 13.80
CA HIS A 38 -4.51 -8.31 14.71
C HIS A 38 -3.22 -8.75 15.45
N GLN A 39 -2.07 -8.10 15.21
CA GLN A 39 -0.78 -8.37 15.89
C GLN A 39 -0.66 -7.58 17.22
N ALA A 40 0.11 -7.97 18.24
CA ALA A 40 0.19 -7.12 19.46
C ALA A 40 0.89 -5.76 19.18
N ASN A 41 0.43 -4.64 19.79
CA ASN A 41 0.97 -3.26 19.69
C ASN A 41 0.90 -2.56 18.30
N GLN A 42 -0.30 -2.12 17.88
CA GLN A 42 -0.56 -1.88 16.44
C GLN A 42 -0.69 -0.45 15.96
N GLU A 43 -1.17 0.50 16.77
CA GLU A 43 -1.54 1.83 16.24
C GLU A 43 -0.35 2.59 15.64
N GLU A 44 0.78 2.60 16.34
CA GLU A 44 1.99 3.27 15.85
C GLU A 44 2.59 2.55 14.63
N TYR A 45 2.51 1.22 14.62
CA TYR A 45 3.00 0.41 13.50
C TYR A 45 2.12 0.57 12.26
N LEU A 46 0.78 0.60 12.40
CA LEU A 46 -0.16 0.87 11.32
C LEU A 46 0.08 2.24 10.68
N ASN A 47 0.27 3.27 11.50
CA ASN A 47 0.58 4.63 11.03
C ASN A 47 1.88 4.68 10.23
N SER A 48 2.94 4.07 10.77
CA SER A 48 4.25 3.97 10.10
C SER A 48 4.16 3.19 8.79
N PHE A 49 3.46 2.06 8.80
CA PHE A 49 3.24 1.21 7.63
C PHE A 49 2.49 1.95 6.52
N ALA A 50 1.36 2.60 6.86
CA ALA A 50 0.56 3.35 5.91
C ALA A 50 1.36 4.49 5.26
N THR A 51 2.10 5.25 6.08
CA THR A 51 2.96 6.34 5.61
C THR A 51 4.05 5.84 4.67
N LYS A 52 4.75 4.77 5.07
CA LYS A 52 5.84 4.20 4.28
C LYS A 52 5.33 3.63 2.95
N MET A 53 4.23 2.89 2.95
CA MET A 53 3.65 2.34 1.74
C MET A 53 3.18 3.42 0.76
N ASN A 54 2.56 4.50 1.26
CA ASN A 54 2.20 5.64 0.43
C ASN A 54 3.42 6.31 -0.21
N GLN A 55 4.50 6.50 0.54
CA GLN A 55 5.76 7.03 0.00
C GLN A 55 6.36 6.10 -1.05
N GLN A 56 6.36 4.78 -0.81
CA GLN A 56 6.90 3.79 -1.74
C GLN A 56 6.11 3.76 -3.05
N LEU A 57 4.78 3.64 -2.98
CA LEU A 57 3.93 3.73 -4.17
C LEU A 57 4.11 5.09 -4.88
N GLY A 58 4.23 6.18 -4.12
CA GLY A 58 4.50 7.53 -4.60
C GLY A 58 5.83 7.67 -5.36
N SER A 59 6.85 6.92 -4.96
CA SER A 59 8.19 6.95 -5.54
C SER A 59 8.35 6.13 -6.82
N ILE A 60 7.35 5.30 -7.17
CA ILE A 60 7.39 4.50 -8.40
C ILE A 60 7.38 5.45 -9.60
N ASN A 61 8.46 5.40 -10.38
CA ASN A 61 8.63 6.24 -11.55
C ASN A 61 7.83 5.65 -12.74
N PRO A 62 6.87 6.41 -13.32
CA PRO A 62 6.06 5.93 -14.44
C PRO A 62 6.87 5.57 -15.68
N LEU A 63 8.05 6.16 -15.88
CA LEU A 63 8.89 5.89 -17.04
C LEU A 63 9.44 4.45 -17.09
N TYR A 64 9.37 3.71 -15.98
CA TYR A 64 9.81 2.31 -15.91
C TYR A 64 8.63 1.31 -15.95
N ILE A 65 7.44 1.77 -16.30
CA ILE A 65 6.25 0.92 -16.41
C ILE A 65 5.78 0.95 -17.86
N GLU A 66 5.85 -0.20 -18.51
CA GLU A 66 5.47 -0.35 -19.92
C GLU A 66 3.96 -0.58 -20.09
N ASP A 67 3.29 -1.14 -19.07
CA ASP A 67 1.86 -1.47 -19.08
C ASP A 67 1.01 -0.34 -18.46
N ALA A 68 0.10 0.21 -19.25
CA ALA A 68 -0.80 1.27 -18.80
C ALA A 68 -1.77 0.80 -17.70
N ASP A 69 -2.21 -0.46 -17.74
CA ASP A 69 -3.11 -1.02 -16.75
C ASP A 69 -2.39 -1.20 -15.41
N GLU A 70 -1.12 -1.61 -15.46
CA GLU A 70 -0.26 -1.67 -14.27
C GLU A 70 -0.10 -0.30 -13.62
N TRP A 71 0.17 0.74 -14.42
CA TRP A 71 0.31 2.11 -13.90
C TRP A 71 -1.00 2.62 -13.29
N ASN A 72 -2.12 2.40 -13.96
CA ASN A 72 -3.45 2.75 -13.44
C ASN A 72 -3.71 2.06 -12.10
N MET A 73 -3.33 0.79 -11.96
CA MET A 73 -3.49 0.05 -10.72
C MET A 73 -2.62 0.61 -9.59
N ILE A 74 -1.38 1.01 -9.87
CA ILE A 74 -0.51 1.66 -8.89
C ILE A 74 -1.12 2.99 -8.43
N GLN A 75 -1.68 3.79 -9.34
CA GLN A 75 -2.33 5.05 -9.01
C GLN A 75 -3.59 4.85 -8.17
N ALA A 76 -4.46 3.92 -8.55
CA ALA A 76 -5.63 3.55 -7.76
C ALA A 76 -5.22 3.05 -6.37
N SER A 77 -4.18 2.22 -6.28
CA SER A 77 -3.67 1.68 -5.02
C SER A 77 -3.23 2.77 -4.05
N LYS A 78 -2.65 3.89 -4.50
CA LYS A 78 -2.31 5.04 -3.63
C LYS A 78 -3.54 5.61 -2.94
N VAL A 79 -4.61 5.84 -3.71
CA VAL A 79 -5.87 6.38 -3.19
C VAL A 79 -6.53 5.39 -2.23
N LEU A 80 -6.53 4.11 -2.58
CA LEU A 80 -7.08 3.04 -1.74
C LEU A 80 -6.30 2.88 -0.43
N PHE A 81 -4.97 2.95 -0.46
CA PHE A 81 -4.13 2.92 0.74
C PHE A 81 -4.44 4.06 1.70
N TYR A 82 -4.55 5.29 1.19
CA TYR A 82 -4.94 6.43 2.00
C TYR A 82 -6.32 6.23 2.63
N ARG A 83 -7.33 5.86 1.82
CA ARG A 83 -8.70 5.64 2.31
C ARG A 83 -8.79 4.56 3.37
N ILE A 84 -8.14 3.41 3.14
CA ILE A 84 -8.15 2.30 4.09
C ILE A 84 -7.34 2.68 5.33
N GLY A 85 -6.18 3.31 5.18
CA GLY A 85 -5.40 3.82 6.30
C GLY A 85 -6.22 4.74 7.22
N CYS A 86 -7.03 5.64 6.67
CA CYS A 86 -7.94 6.47 7.47
C CYS A 86 -8.97 5.65 8.26
N LYS A 87 -9.49 4.52 7.72
CA LYS A 87 -10.42 3.64 8.46
C LYS A 87 -9.78 3.04 9.71
N TYR A 88 -8.47 2.81 9.70
CA TYR A 88 -7.71 2.25 10.82
C TYR A 88 -7.05 3.32 11.70
N SER A 89 -7.43 4.60 11.55
CA SER A 89 -6.76 5.73 12.24
C SER A 89 -5.23 5.76 12.00
N ALA A 90 -4.80 5.19 10.88
CA ALA A 90 -3.40 4.99 10.50
C ALA A 90 -2.85 6.14 9.62
N VAL A 91 -3.61 7.22 9.47
CA VAL A 91 -3.18 8.41 8.71
C VAL A 91 -3.47 9.63 9.58
N VAL A 92 -2.44 10.09 10.29
CA VAL A 92 -2.49 11.34 11.06
C VAL A 92 -2.33 12.51 10.09
N HIS A 93 -3.21 13.50 10.23
CA HIS A 93 -3.19 14.78 9.51
C HIS A 93 -1.91 15.59 9.77
#